data_AF-A0A382U9Z6-F1
#
_entry.id   AF-A0A382U9Z6-F1
#
_cell.length_a   1.000
_cell.length_b   1.000
_cell.length_c   1.000
_cell.angle_alpha   90.00
_cell.angle_beta   90.00
_cell.angle_gamma   90.00
#
_symmetry.space_group_name_H-M   'P 1'
#
loop_
_entity.id
_entity.type
_entity.pdbx_description
1 polymer ?
#
loop_
_entity_poly.entity_id
_entity_poly.type
_entity_poly.pdbx_seq_one_letter_code
_entity_poly.pdbx_strand_id
1 'polypeptide(L)'
;QTVGDIIARVEKEGDEAVLDYTRKFDCPDLTSLVLSQENIDALAAKVTPEVASAIDTAFNNIKMFHEAQMPSDIALTTTPGVKCELRFTALDAVGLYIPGGSAPLPSTVLMLGVPALVAGCENKLLCTPPNKEQLIAPEIAYAARKCGIDKIFLCGGAQAIAAMALGTDSVPQVDKIFGPGNSFVTEAKQQVSQRADGAAIDMPAGPSEVLVLADEFANPEFVAADLLSQAEHGPDSQAILVSNSATLIEEAKAAVERQLATLSRAEIARPAMENARYILADSIEQAIEASNAYA
;
A
#
# COMPACT_ATOMS: atom_id res chain seq x y z
N GLN A 1 -10.05 12.89 -17.49
CA GLN A 1 -11.45 13.38 -17.51
C GLN A 1 -12.30 12.69 -16.46
N THR A 2 -12.55 11.38 -16.57
CA THR A 2 -13.40 10.63 -15.61
C THR A 2 -13.06 10.85 -14.13
N VAL A 3 -11.78 10.76 -13.75
CA VAL A 3 -11.36 10.99 -12.36
C VAL A 3 -11.58 12.45 -11.92
N GLY A 4 -11.34 13.41 -12.80
CA GLY A 4 -11.61 14.82 -12.52
C GLY A 4 -13.10 15.08 -12.30
N ASP A 5 -13.98 14.42 -13.07
CA ASP A 5 -15.43 14.50 -12.89
C ASP A 5 -15.87 13.89 -11.55
N ILE A 6 -15.23 12.79 -11.11
CA ILE A 6 -15.47 12.19 -9.79
C ILE A 6 -15.07 13.17 -8.68
N ILE A 7 -13.86 13.74 -8.75
CA ILE A 7 -13.34 14.69 -7.76
C ILE A 7 -14.27 15.92 -7.68
N ALA A 8 -14.62 16.53 -8.81
CA ALA A 8 -15.49 17.70 -8.85
C ALA A 8 -16.89 17.41 -8.29
N ARG A 9 -17.40 16.19 -8.48
CA ARG A 9 -18.69 15.78 -7.92
C ARG A 9 -18.60 15.63 -6.40
N VAL A 10 -17.55 15.00 -5.88
CA VAL A 10 -17.32 14.87 -4.43
C VAL A 10 -17.16 16.24 -3.77
N GLU A 11 -16.44 17.17 -4.40
CA GLU A 11 -16.29 18.55 -3.94
C GLU A 11 -17.64 19.29 -3.82
N LYS A 12 -18.57 19.03 -4.75
CA LYS A 12 -19.86 19.71 -4.82
C LYS A 12 -20.95 19.06 -3.95
N GLU A 13 -20.97 17.73 -3.90
CA GLU A 13 -22.09 16.94 -3.35
C GLU A 13 -21.70 16.17 -2.07
N GLY A 14 -20.42 16.19 -1.67
CA GLY A 14 -19.95 15.60 -0.42
C GLY A 14 -20.27 14.10 -0.31
N ASP A 15 -20.82 13.71 0.84
CA ASP A 15 -21.15 12.31 1.16
C ASP A 15 -22.08 11.66 0.14
N GLU A 16 -23.00 12.41 -0.46
CA GLU A 16 -23.96 11.88 -1.45
C GLU A 16 -23.22 11.30 -2.66
N ALA A 17 -22.23 12.04 -3.19
CA ALA A 17 -21.44 11.57 -4.32
C ALA A 17 -20.58 10.35 -3.94
N VAL A 18 -19.97 10.35 -2.75
CA VAL A 18 -19.15 9.22 -2.28
C VAL A 18 -20.02 7.97 -2.13
N LEU A 19 -21.19 8.09 -1.50
CA LEU A 19 -22.15 6.99 -1.36
C LEU A 19 -22.62 6.47 -2.72
N ASP A 20 -22.97 7.36 -3.64
CA ASP A 20 -23.41 6.96 -4.98
C ASP A 20 -22.35 6.15 -5.74
N TYR A 21 -21.10 6.59 -5.71
CA TYR A 21 -20.02 5.85 -6.35
C TYR A 21 -19.72 4.53 -5.64
N THR A 22 -19.73 4.51 -4.30
CA THR A 22 -19.57 3.26 -3.55
C THR A 22 -20.70 2.28 -3.82
N ARG A 23 -21.96 2.73 -3.95
CA ARG A 23 -23.09 1.88 -4.34
C ARG A 23 -22.94 1.33 -5.75
N LYS A 24 -22.46 2.16 -6.66
CA LYS A 24 -22.26 1.79 -8.06
C LYS A 24 -21.18 0.72 -8.24
N PHE A 25 -20.09 0.81 -7.47
CA PHE A 25 -18.89 0.00 -7.71
C PHE A 25 -18.67 -1.12 -6.70
N ASP A 26 -19.05 -0.92 -5.43
CA ASP A 26 -18.64 -1.80 -4.34
C ASP A 26 -19.85 -2.44 -3.61
N CYS A 27 -20.79 -1.63 -3.11
CA CYS A 27 -21.86 -2.10 -2.22
C CYS A 27 -23.18 -1.34 -2.44
N PRO A 28 -24.09 -1.85 -3.29
CA PRO A 28 -25.32 -1.15 -3.73
C PRO A 28 -26.24 -0.67 -2.61
N ASP A 29 -26.24 -1.36 -1.47
CA ASP A 29 -27.15 -1.08 -0.35
C ASP A 29 -26.52 -0.22 0.76
N LEU A 30 -25.30 0.31 0.55
CA LEU A 30 -24.60 1.09 1.57
C LEU A 30 -25.35 2.39 1.90
N THR A 31 -25.61 2.62 3.19
CA THR A 31 -26.34 3.81 3.67
C THR A 31 -25.47 4.79 4.45
N SER A 32 -24.35 4.33 5.02
CA SER A 32 -23.42 5.13 5.81
C SER A 32 -21.99 4.84 5.39
N LEU A 33 -21.17 5.88 5.27
CA LEU A 33 -19.74 5.75 5.04
C LEU A 33 -19.01 5.35 6.34
N VAL A 34 -19.51 5.77 7.50
CA VAL A 34 -18.83 5.54 8.77
C VAL A 34 -19.05 4.11 9.24
N LEU A 35 -17.96 3.39 9.49
CA LEU A 35 -17.99 2.12 10.20
C LEU A 35 -17.99 2.38 11.71
N SER A 36 -19.03 1.93 12.42
CA SER A 36 -19.15 2.18 13.86
C SER A 36 -18.05 1.48 14.67
N GLN A 37 -17.68 2.09 15.80
CA GLN A 37 -16.70 1.49 16.72
C GLN A 37 -17.13 0.08 17.20
N GLU A 38 -18.43 -0.12 17.42
CA GLU A 38 -18.99 -1.43 17.77
C GLU A 38 -18.72 -2.48 16.68
N ASN A 39 -18.89 -2.12 15.40
CA ASN A 39 -18.56 -3.01 14.30
C ASN A 39 -17.06 -3.27 14.20
N ILE A 40 -16.22 -2.25 14.39
CA ILE A 40 -14.76 -2.41 14.40
C ILE A 40 -14.34 -3.40 15.49
N ASP A 41 -14.86 -3.24 16.71
CA ASP A 41 -14.55 -4.11 17.84
C ASP A 41 -15.06 -5.54 17.62
N ALA A 42 -16.30 -5.69 17.14
CA ALA A 42 -16.90 -6.98 16.84
C ALA A 42 -16.16 -7.72 15.71
N LEU A 43 -15.66 -7.01 14.69
CA LEU A 43 -14.86 -7.58 13.61
C LEU A 43 -13.47 -8.01 14.11
N ALA A 44 -12.78 -7.14 14.84
CA ALA A 44 -11.47 -7.46 15.39
C ALA A 44 -11.51 -8.69 16.32
N ALA A 45 -12.62 -8.89 17.06
CA ALA A 45 -12.81 -10.05 17.92
C ALA A 45 -13.01 -11.38 17.17
N LYS A 46 -13.26 -11.35 15.85
CA LYS A 46 -13.41 -12.56 15.01
C LYS A 46 -12.07 -13.11 14.51
N VAL A 47 -10.97 -12.37 14.66
CA VAL A 47 -9.65 -12.82 14.22
C VAL A 47 -9.20 -14.00 15.08
N THR A 48 -8.75 -15.08 14.44
CA THR A 48 -8.27 -16.27 15.14
C THR A 48 -6.99 -15.96 15.93
N PRO A 49 -6.69 -16.69 17.03
CA PRO A 49 -5.47 -16.46 17.80
C PRO A 49 -4.19 -16.58 16.97
N GLU A 50 -4.17 -17.48 15.98
CA GLU A 50 -3.04 -17.66 15.06
C GLU A 50 -2.81 -16.43 14.19
N VAL A 51 -3.87 -15.91 13.54
CA VAL A 51 -3.78 -14.72 12.70
C VAL A 51 -3.46 -13.48 13.53
N ALA A 52 -4.05 -13.35 14.72
CA ALA A 52 -3.73 -12.27 15.66
C ALA A 52 -2.24 -12.31 16.04
N SER A 53 -1.69 -13.49 16.35
CA SER A 53 -0.27 -13.64 16.68
C SER A 53 0.65 -13.27 15.51
N ALA A 54 0.27 -13.60 14.28
CA ALA A 54 1.01 -13.19 13.08
C ALA A 54 0.98 -11.67 12.88
N ILE A 55 -0.19 -11.04 13.01
CA ILE A 55 -0.36 -9.58 12.93
C ILE A 55 0.46 -8.89 14.03
N ASP A 56 0.45 -9.42 15.25
CA ASP A 56 1.20 -8.87 16.38
C ASP A 56 2.71 -8.92 16.16
N THR A 57 3.20 -10.02 15.60
CA THR A 57 4.61 -10.18 15.25
C THR A 57 5.01 -9.16 14.20
N ALA A 58 4.23 -9.02 13.12
CA ALA A 58 4.48 -8.04 12.08
C ALA A 58 4.44 -6.60 12.62
N PHE A 59 3.42 -6.26 13.40
CA PHE A 59 3.28 -4.96 14.05
C PHE A 59 4.51 -4.59 14.88
N ASN A 60 4.97 -5.51 15.73
CA ASN A 60 6.12 -5.27 16.61
C ASN A 60 7.41 -5.04 15.82
N ASN A 61 7.66 -5.83 14.77
CA ASN A 61 8.83 -5.68 13.92
C ASN A 61 8.82 -4.34 13.15
N ILE A 62 7.67 -3.99 12.55
CA ILE A 62 7.51 -2.73 11.82
C ILE A 62 7.69 -1.54 12.77
N LYS A 63 7.08 -1.61 13.96
CA LYS A 63 7.16 -0.54 14.97
C LYS A 63 8.59 -0.34 15.44
N MET A 64 9.29 -1.42 15.80
CA MET A 64 10.69 -1.37 16.22
C MET A 64 11.58 -0.70 15.17
N PHE A 65 11.40 -1.04 13.89
CA PHE A 65 12.19 -0.46 12.82
C PHE A 65 11.90 1.03 12.60
N HIS A 66 10.64 1.45 12.60
CA HIS A 66 10.27 2.85 12.41
C HIS A 66 10.60 3.72 13.63
N GLU A 67 10.53 3.18 14.84
CA GLU A 67 10.98 3.88 16.05
C GLU A 67 12.48 4.21 15.99
N ALA A 68 13.30 3.31 15.41
CA ALA A 68 14.72 3.55 15.20
C ALA A 68 15.02 4.64 14.15
N GLN A 69 14.05 5.01 13.32
CA GLN A 69 14.18 6.06 12.29
C GLN A 69 13.74 7.45 12.77
N MET A 70 13.21 7.58 13.99
CA MET A 70 12.69 8.85 14.48
C MET A 70 13.78 9.94 14.49
N PRO A 71 13.57 11.07 13.78
CA PRO A 71 14.57 12.12 13.70
C PRO A 71 14.67 12.87 15.03
N SER A 72 15.85 13.42 15.30
CA SER A 72 16.08 14.34 16.42
C SER A 72 16.10 15.78 15.91
N ASP A 73 15.47 16.67 16.67
CA ASP A 73 15.54 18.11 16.41
C ASP A 73 17.00 18.59 16.39
N ILE A 74 17.28 19.54 15.50
CA ILE A 74 18.61 20.15 15.36
C ILE A 74 18.52 21.58 15.90
N ALA A 75 19.41 21.94 16.82
CA ALA A 75 19.55 23.32 17.30
C ALA A 75 21.03 23.69 17.36
N LEU A 76 21.41 24.78 16.68
CA LEU A 76 22.80 25.24 16.64
C LEU A 76 22.91 26.76 16.51
N THR A 77 24.08 27.31 16.83
CA THR A 77 24.42 28.72 16.60
C THR A 77 25.42 28.78 15.46
N THR A 78 25.02 29.36 14.32
CA THR A 78 25.89 29.44 13.13
C THR A 78 26.97 30.51 13.27
N THR A 79 26.62 31.62 13.92
CA THR A 79 27.51 32.74 14.26
C THR A 79 27.00 33.42 15.54
N PRO A 80 27.83 34.12 16.34
CA PRO A 80 27.38 34.74 17.59
C PRO A 80 26.13 35.61 17.40
N GLY A 81 25.05 35.25 18.11
CA GLY A 81 23.76 35.92 18.05
C GLY A 81 22.74 35.32 17.07
N VAL A 82 23.11 34.34 16.24
CA VAL A 82 22.20 33.70 15.27
C VAL A 82 22.00 32.23 15.63
N LYS A 83 20.81 31.89 16.15
CA LYS A 83 20.38 30.52 16.45
C LYS A 83 19.51 29.99 15.31
N CYS A 84 19.79 28.77 14.87
CA CYS A 84 19.01 28.04 13.87
C CYS A 84 18.49 26.74 14.49
N GLU A 85 17.20 26.46 14.26
CA GLU A 85 16.54 25.24 14.71
C GLU A 85 15.82 24.56 13.54
N LEU A 86 15.89 23.24 13.48
CA LEU A 86 15.02 22.37 12.67
C LEU A 86 14.24 21.50 13.65
N ARG A 87 12.91 21.56 13.57
CA ARG A 87 12.02 20.74 14.39
C ARG A 87 11.22 19.80 13.52
N PHE A 88 11.06 18.56 13.99
CA PHE A 88 10.22 17.58 13.35
C PHE A 88 8.88 17.50 14.09
N THR A 89 7.79 17.66 13.36
CA THR A 89 6.42 17.55 13.89
C THR A 89 5.62 16.57 13.05
N ALA A 90 4.70 15.86 13.71
CA ALA A 90 3.74 15.02 13.02
C ALA A 90 2.81 15.85 12.12
N LEU A 91 2.20 15.18 11.14
CA LEU A 91 1.03 15.73 10.45
C LEU A 91 -0.19 15.63 11.38
N ASP A 92 -1.10 16.60 11.28
CA ASP A 92 -2.29 16.65 12.11
C ASP A 92 -3.29 15.55 11.71
N ALA A 93 -3.40 15.31 10.39
CA ALA A 93 -4.27 14.30 9.82
C ALA A 93 -3.65 13.56 8.62
N VAL A 94 -3.71 12.23 8.64
CA VAL A 94 -3.28 11.36 7.53
C VAL A 94 -4.41 10.44 7.10
N GLY A 95 -4.58 10.30 5.78
CA GLY A 95 -5.53 9.39 5.15
C GLY A 95 -4.82 8.13 4.64
N LEU A 96 -5.30 6.96 5.04
CA LEU A 96 -4.73 5.67 4.71
C LEU A 96 -5.70 4.92 3.81
N TYR A 97 -5.39 4.85 2.51
CA TYR A 97 -6.17 4.09 1.55
C TYR A 97 -5.74 2.63 1.54
N ILE A 98 -6.68 1.73 1.81
CA ILE A 98 -6.45 0.29 1.75
C ILE A 98 -7.25 -0.27 0.56
N PRO A 99 -6.59 -0.83 -0.46
CA PRO A 99 -7.28 -1.45 -1.58
C PRO A 99 -8.22 -2.56 -1.14
N GLY A 100 -9.39 -2.61 -1.76
CA GLY A 100 -10.19 -3.82 -1.81
C GLY A 100 -9.62 -4.83 -2.80
N GLY A 101 -10.21 -6.02 -2.83
CA GLY A 101 -9.83 -7.07 -3.77
C GLY A 101 -10.37 -8.43 -3.35
N SER A 102 -9.87 -9.48 -4.00
CA SER A 102 -10.22 -10.87 -3.67
C SER A 102 -9.68 -11.33 -2.32
N ALA A 103 -8.70 -10.63 -1.76
CA ALA A 103 -8.09 -10.94 -0.47
C ALA A 103 -7.91 -9.67 0.38
N PRO A 104 -8.09 -9.76 1.71
CA PRO A 104 -7.82 -8.64 2.61
C PRO A 104 -6.32 -8.36 2.69
N LEU A 105 -5.96 -7.08 2.82
CA LEU A 105 -4.56 -6.61 2.90
C LEU A 105 -4.26 -5.97 4.28
N PRO A 106 -4.26 -6.75 5.39
CA PRO A 106 -3.92 -6.22 6.70
C PRO A 106 -2.46 -5.74 6.78
N SER A 107 -1.57 -6.29 5.95
CA SER A 107 -0.18 -5.83 5.82
C SER A 107 -0.08 -4.36 5.43
N THR A 108 -0.90 -3.89 4.47
CA THR A 108 -0.94 -2.48 4.07
C THR A 108 -1.39 -1.59 5.22
N VAL A 109 -2.36 -2.05 6.02
CA VAL A 109 -2.80 -1.33 7.23
C VAL A 109 -1.63 -1.13 8.19
N LEU A 110 -0.84 -2.19 8.43
CA LEU A 110 0.33 -2.11 9.31
C LEU A 110 1.42 -1.20 8.74
N MET A 111 1.75 -1.36 7.45
CA MET A 111 2.83 -0.59 6.81
C MET A 111 2.53 0.90 6.70
N LEU A 112 1.26 1.31 6.76
CA LEU A 112 0.86 2.72 6.76
C LEU A 112 0.53 3.23 8.18
N GLY A 113 -0.21 2.44 8.95
CA GLY A 113 -0.72 2.82 10.26
C GLY A 113 0.36 2.84 11.34
N VAL A 114 1.32 1.91 11.31
CA VAL A 114 2.43 1.86 12.28
C VAL A 114 3.34 3.09 12.18
N PRO A 115 3.86 3.50 11.01
CA PRO A 115 4.65 4.72 10.93
C PRO A 115 3.85 5.97 11.30
N ALA A 116 2.56 6.05 10.95
CA ALA A 116 1.70 7.17 11.39
C ALA A 116 1.54 7.22 12.92
N LEU A 117 1.40 6.05 13.56
CA LEU A 117 1.36 5.92 15.01
C LEU A 117 2.70 6.34 15.66
N VAL A 118 3.83 5.84 15.13
CA VAL A 118 5.18 6.13 15.64
C VAL A 118 5.53 7.61 15.48
N ALA A 119 5.17 8.22 14.34
CA ALA A 119 5.35 9.65 14.11
C ALA A 119 4.51 10.53 15.04
N GLY A 120 3.45 9.98 15.66
CA GLY A 120 2.56 10.71 16.55
C GLY A 120 1.45 11.47 15.81
N CYS A 121 1.03 11.02 14.62
CA CYS A 121 -0.09 11.65 13.90
C CYS A 121 -1.38 11.48 14.72
N GLU A 122 -2.04 12.60 15.06
CA GLU A 122 -3.23 12.58 15.90
C GLU A 122 -4.40 11.90 15.18
N ASN A 123 -4.74 12.39 13.98
CA ASN A 123 -5.85 11.87 13.21
C ASN A 123 -5.37 10.90 12.12
N LYS A 124 -5.74 9.63 12.25
CA LYS A 124 -5.47 8.59 11.25
C LYS A 124 -6.80 8.09 10.72
N LEU A 125 -7.09 8.39 9.46
CA LEU A 125 -8.31 7.98 8.79
C LEU A 125 -7.99 6.80 7.90
N LEU A 126 -8.86 5.80 7.83
CA LEU A 126 -8.71 4.67 6.93
C LEU A 126 -9.91 4.59 5.99
N CYS A 127 -9.66 4.63 4.69
CA CYS A 127 -10.68 4.36 3.68
C CYS A 127 -10.42 3.01 3.03
N THR A 128 -11.44 2.17 2.99
CA THR A 128 -11.41 0.87 2.30
C THR A 128 -12.80 0.59 1.72
N PRO A 129 -12.90 0.00 0.52
CA PRO A 129 -14.20 -0.39 -0.01
C PRO A 129 -14.85 -1.46 0.90
N PRO A 130 -16.17 -1.38 1.13
CA PRO A 130 -16.90 -2.37 1.92
C PRO A 130 -17.09 -3.69 1.16
N ASN A 131 -17.33 -4.75 1.91
CA ASN A 131 -17.89 -6.00 1.36
C ASN A 131 -19.42 -5.90 1.17
N LYS A 132 -20.03 -6.99 0.69
CA LYS A 132 -21.48 -7.06 0.44
C LYS A 132 -22.31 -6.90 1.72
N GLU A 133 -21.74 -7.24 2.86
CA GLU A 133 -22.34 -7.10 4.18
C GLU A 133 -22.14 -5.69 4.78
N GLN A 134 -21.63 -4.73 4.01
CA GLN A 134 -21.34 -3.35 4.47
C GLN A 134 -20.30 -3.29 5.60
N LEU A 135 -19.36 -4.24 5.59
CA LEU A 135 -18.29 -4.38 6.59
C LEU A 135 -16.92 -4.46 5.91
N ILE A 136 -15.89 -4.55 6.73
CA ILE A 136 -14.51 -4.83 6.31
C ILE A 136 -14.08 -6.21 6.80
N ALA A 137 -12.96 -6.70 6.29
CA ALA A 137 -12.39 -7.96 6.77
C ALA A 137 -11.96 -7.84 8.25
N PRO A 138 -12.18 -8.88 9.08
CA PRO A 138 -11.74 -8.93 10.48
C PRO A 138 -10.28 -8.53 10.70
N GLU A 139 -9.40 -8.96 9.81
CA GLU A 139 -7.95 -8.74 9.88
C GLU A 139 -7.60 -7.26 9.68
N ILE A 140 -8.33 -6.55 8.81
CA ILE A 140 -8.18 -5.10 8.61
C ILE A 140 -8.62 -4.36 9.88
N ALA A 141 -9.76 -4.74 10.46
CA ALA A 141 -10.25 -4.15 11.71
C ALA A 141 -9.26 -4.35 12.86
N TYR A 142 -8.72 -5.56 13.00
CA TYR A 142 -7.72 -5.88 14.03
C TYR A 142 -6.42 -5.08 13.85
N ALA A 143 -5.87 -5.04 12.63
CA ALA A 143 -4.68 -4.26 12.32
C ALA A 143 -4.90 -2.75 12.52
N ALA A 144 -6.08 -2.22 12.15
CA ALA A 144 -6.42 -0.82 12.36
C ALA A 144 -6.44 -0.45 13.84
N ARG A 145 -7.06 -1.28 14.69
CA ARG A 145 -7.05 -1.09 16.15
C ARG A 145 -5.65 -1.07 16.73
N LYS A 146 -4.77 -1.99 16.30
CA LYS A 146 -3.36 -2.01 16.72
C LYS A 146 -2.61 -0.72 16.39
N CYS A 147 -2.94 -0.12 15.24
CA CYS A 147 -2.36 1.14 14.79
C CYS A 147 -3.03 2.38 15.42
N GLY A 148 -4.00 2.21 16.32
CA GLY A 148 -4.75 3.33 16.91
C GLY A 148 -5.61 4.08 15.89
N ILE A 149 -6.15 3.37 14.91
CA ILE A 149 -7.06 3.89 13.88
C ILE A 149 -8.49 3.56 14.30
N ASP A 150 -9.28 4.57 14.60
CA ASP A 150 -10.69 4.49 15.01
C ASP A 150 -11.65 5.07 13.96
N LYS A 151 -11.18 5.96 13.08
CA LYS A 151 -11.95 6.55 11.97
C LYS A 151 -11.82 5.70 10.70
N ILE A 152 -12.75 4.77 10.50
CA ILE A 152 -12.81 3.92 9.30
C ILE A 152 -14.02 4.29 8.42
N PHE A 153 -13.76 4.51 7.14
CA PHE A 153 -14.77 4.86 6.14
C PHE A 153 -14.87 3.80 5.03
N LEU A 154 -16.10 3.40 4.74
CA LEU A 154 -16.50 2.37 3.80
C LEU A 154 -16.59 2.95 2.38
N CYS A 155 -15.45 3.27 1.78
CA CYS A 155 -15.36 3.74 0.40
C CYS A 155 -14.00 3.39 -0.22
N GLY A 156 -14.01 3.10 -1.53
CA GLY A 156 -12.81 2.82 -2.32
C GLY A 156 -12.61 3.85 -3.45
N GLY A 157 -11.61 3.61 -4.30
CA GLY A 157 -11.46 4.30 -5.58
C GLY A 157 -11.14 5.80 -5.50
N ALA A 158 -11.38 6.50 -6.61
CA ALA A 158 -11.11 7.93 -6.74
C ALA A 158 -11.98 8.78 -5.79
N GLN A 159 -13.21 8.33 -5.49
CA GLN A 159 -14.12 9.02 -4.58
C GLN A 159 -13.61 9.04 -3.13
N ALA A 160 -12.96 7.96 -2.67
CA ALA A 160 -12.35 7.92 -1.35
C ALA A 160 -11.15 8.88 -1.24
N ILE A 161 -10.32 8.94 -2.30
CA ILE A 161 -9.20 9.88 -2.37
C ILE A 161 -9.70 11.33 -2.35
N ALA A 162 -10.74 11.63 -3.14
CA ALA A 162 -11.36 12.95 -3.15
C ALA A 162 -11.93 13.33 -1.78
N ALA A 163 -12.63 12.40 -1.12
CA ALA A 163 -13.23 12.62 0.19
C ALA A 163 -12.17 12.92 1.27
N MET A 164 -11.06 12.17 1.29
CA MET A 164 -9.96 12.47 2.21
C MET A 164 -9.25 13.78 1.85
N ALA A 165 -9.08 14.09 0.56
CA ALA A 165 -8.31 15.26 0.13
C ALA A 165 -9.05 16.59 0.30
N LEU A 166 -10.37 16.59 0.14
CA LEU A 166 -11.21 17.79 0.13
C LEU A 166 -12.16 17.88 1.33
N GLY A 167 -12.33 16.77 2.06
CA GLY A 167 -13.31 16.65 3.13
C GLY A 167 -14.74 16.47 2.62
N THR A 168 -15.57 15.84 3.43
CA THR A 168 -17.04 15.76 3.30
C THR A 168 -17.68 15.90 4.68
N ASP A 169 -19.02 15.84 4.76
CA ASP A 169 -19.72 15.89 6.05
C ASP A 169 -19.29 14.74 6.99
N SER A 170 -19.05 13.55 6.44
CA SER A 170 -18.58 12.39 7.22
C SER A 170 -17.06 12.25 7.26
N VAL A 171 -16.34 12.52 6.16
CA VAL A 171 -14.90 12.25 6.01
C VAL A 171 -14.10 13.54 6.25
N PRO A 172 -13.35 13.65 7.35
CA PRO A 172 -12.49 14.83 7.55
C PRO A 172 -11.42 14.94 6.46
N GLN A 173 -11.10 16.18 6.08
CA GLN A 173 -9.95 16.47 5.23
C GLN A 173 -8.64 16.08 5.94
N VAL A 174 -7.68 15.56 5.18
CA VAL A 174 -6.34 15.17 5.70
C VAL A 174 -5.22 15.96 5.01
N ASP A 175 -4.08 16.06 5.68
CA ASP A 175 -2.90 16.75 5.15
C ASP A 175 -2.19 15.92 4.08
N LYS A 176 -2.17 14.59 4.26
CA LYS A 176 -1.48 13.67 3.37
C LYS A 176 -2.18 12.33 3.25
N ILE A 177 -2.26 11.82 2.02
CA ILE A 177 -2.86 10.53 1.68
C ILE A 177 -1.77 9.52 1.32
N PHE A 178 -1.86 8.35 1.93
CA PHE A 178 -0.96 7.22 1.74
C PHE A 178 -1.72 6.00 1.23
N GLY A 179 -1.00 5.11 0.56
CA GLY A 179 -1.47 3.80 0.17
C GLY A 179 -1.61 3.64 -1.34
N PRO A 180 -1.23 2.48 -1.88
CA PRO A 180 -1.32 2.20 -3.30
C PRO A 180 -2.78 1.97 -3.72
N GLY A 181 -3.05 1.97 -5.01
CA GLY A 181 -4.36 1.59 -5.54
C GLY A 181 -4.33 1.39 -7.05
N ASN A 182 -5.49 1.13 -7.63
CA ASN A 182 -5.62 0.99 -9.07
C ASN A 182 -5.40 2.34 -9.79
N SER A 183 -5.46 2.33 -11.13
CA SER A 183 -5.26 3.52 -11.96
C SER A 183 -6.15 4.71 -11.57
N PHE A 184 -7.38 4.50 -11.12
CA PHE A 184 -8.28 5.57 -10.67
C PHE A 184 -7.79 6.20 -9.35
N VAL A 185 -7.31 5.39 -8.42
CA VAL A 185 -6.73 5.86 -7.16
C VAL A 185 -5.45 6.64 -7.42
N THR A 186 -4.57 6.11 -8.28
CA THR A 186 -3.30 6.75 -8.65
C THR A 186 -3.55 8.10 -9.33
N GLU A 187 -4.44 8.15 -10.32
CA GLU A 187 -4.80 9.40 -11.00
C GLU A 187 -5.47 10.40 -10.03
N ALA A 188 -6.33 9.94 -9.13
CA ALA A 188 -6.97 10.81 -8.14
C ALA A 188 -5.93 11.42 -7.20
N LYS A 189 -4.99 10.62 -6.69
CA LYS A 189 -3.86 11.06 -5.86
C LYS A 189 -3.02 12.11 -6.58
N GLN A 190 -2.70 11.88 -7.86
CA GLN A 190 -1.96 12.86 -8.65
C GLN A 190 -2.73 14.19 -8.78
N GLN A 191 -4.01 14.15 -9.16
CA GLN A 191 -4.82 15.35 -9.32
C GLN A 191 -4.99 16.13 -8.00
N VAL A 192 -5.32 15.47 -6.89
CA VAL A 192 -5.50 16.17 -5.61
C VAL A 192 -4.17 16.75 -5.08
N SER A 193 -3.03 16.10 -5.33
CA SER A 193 -1.72 16.62 -4.92
C SER A 193 -1.28 17.87 -5.67
N GLN A 194 -1.88 18.15 -6.83
CA GLN A 194 -1.60 19.36 -7.63
C GLN A 194 -2.54 20.52 -7.28
N ARG A 195 -3.57 20.28 -6.47
CA ARG A 195 -4.50 21.31 -6.02
C ARG A 195 -3.93 22.06 -4.81
N ALA A 196 -4.20 23.36 -4.74
CA ALA A 196 -3.79 24.18 -3.59
C ALA A 196 -4.57 23.87 -2.30
N ASP A 197 -5.77 23.34 -2.44
CA ASP A 197 -6.69 22.93 -1.37
C ASP A 197 -6.79 21.41 -1.21
N GLY A 198 -5.95 20.65 -1.93
CA GLY A 198 -5.89 19.19 -1.83
C GLY A 198 -4.85 18.70 -0.83
N ALA A 199 -4.78 17.38 -0.67
CA ALA A 199 -3.80 16.72 0.21
C ALA A 199 -2.50 16.38 -0.53
N ALA A 200 -1.39 16.37 0.20
CA ALA A 200 -0.15 15.77 -0.27
C ALA A 200 -0.32 14.25 -0.46
N ILE A 201 0.60 13.62 -1.19
CA ILE A 201 0.62 12.16 -1.38
C ILE A 201 2.00 11.57 -1.08
N ASP A 202 2.04 10.28 -0.79
CA ASP A 202 3.27 9.49 -0.60
C ASP A 202 4.16 9.46 -1.85
N MET A 203 3.71 8.80 -2.91
CA MET A 203 4.39 8.67 -4.20
C MET A 203 3.38 8.29 -5.29
N PRO A 204 3.65 8.61 -6.57
CA PRO A 204 2.94 7.99 -7.68
C PRO A 204 3.12 6.47 -7.62
N ALA A 205 2.03 5.73 -7.80
CA ALA A 205 2.12 4.27 -7.91
C ALA A 205 2.46 3.87 -9.35
N GLY A 206 3.30 2.85 -9.49
CA GLY A 206 3.56 2.13 -10.74
C GLY A 206 3.32 0.64 -10.55
N PRO A 207 3.46 -0.16 -11.62
CA PRO A 207 3.46 -1.61 -11.51
C PRO A 207 4.53 -2.07 -10.53
N SER A 208 4.23 -3.12 -9.78
CA SER A 208 5.14 -3.63 -8.78
C SER A 208 6.25 -4.45 -9.45
N GLU A 209 7.49 -4.35 -8.95
CA GLU A 209 8.66 -5.02 -9.55
C GLU A 209 9.53 -5.79 -8.54
N VAL A 210 10.26 -6.80 -9.02
CA VAL A 210 11.34 -7.48 -8.30
C VAL A 210 12.52 -7.77 -9.23
N LEU A 211 13.74 -7.55 -8.74
CA LEU A 211 14.99 -7.96 -9.37
C LEU A 211 15.74 -8.89 -8.42
N VAL A 212 15.89 -10.15 -8.80
CA VAL A 212 16.68 -11.14 -8.07
C VAL A 212 18.08 -11.18 -8.68
N LEU A 213 19.10 -10.87 -7.88
CA LEU A 213 20.50 -11.08 -8.23
C LEU A 213 20.95 -12.39 -7.60
N ALA A 214 21.34 -13.37 -8.41
CA ALA A 214 21.71 -14.70 -7.91
C ALA A 214 22.93 -15.27 -8.64
N ASP A 215 23.85 -15.87 -7.86
CA ASP A 215 25.03 -16.55 -8.38
C ASP A 215 24.80 -18.07 -8.54
N GLU A 216 25.81 -18.79 -9.03
CA GLU A 216 25.75 -20.24 -9.21
C GLU A 216 25.45 -21.07 -7.94
N PHE A 217 25.55 -20.49 -6.74
CA PHE A 217 25.26 -21.18 -5.47
C PHE A 217 23.81 -21.01 -5.01
N ALA A 218 23.04 -20.14 -5.68
CA ALA A 218 21.64 -19.93 -5.36
C ALA A 218 20.79 -21.18 -5.66
N ASN A 219 19.72 -21.35 -4.89
CA ASN A 219 18.76 -22.41 -5.13
C ASN A 219 17.77 -21.96 -6.22
N PRO A 220 17.70 -22.63 -7.39
CA PRO A 220 16.80 -22.23 -8.48
C PRO A 220 15.32 -22.30 -8.08
N GLU A 221 14.94 -23.17 -7.14
CA GLU A 221 13.55 -23.24 -6.65
C GLU A 221 13.16 -22.00 -5.83
N PHE A 222 14.11 -21.43 -5.08
CA PHE A 222 13.85 -20.21 -4.29
C PHE A 222 13.81 -18.98 -5.19
N VAL A 223 14.74 -18.88 -6.15
CA VAL A 223 14.72 -17.83 -7.17
C VAL A 223 13.40 -17.84 -7.93
N ALA A 224 12.93 -19.01 -8.37
CA ALA A 224 11.64 -19.13 -9.04
C ALA A 224 10.46 -18.70 -8.16
N ALA A 225 10.46 -19.11 -6.89
CA ALA A 225 9.42 -18.73 -5.94
C ALA A 225 9.39 -17.21 -5.71
N ASP A 226 10.55 -16.56 -5.58
CA ASP A 226 10.65 -15.10 -5.41
C ASP A 226 10.13 -14.35 -6.63
N LEU A 227 10.51 -14.77 -7.84
CA LEU A 227 9.99 -14.17 -9.09
C LEU A 227 8.47 -14.32 -9.19
N LEU A 228 7.94 -15.50 -8.86
CA LEU A 228 6.51 -15.78 -8.93
C LEU A 228 5.71 -15.06 -7.85
N SER A 229 6.30 -14.86 -6.66
CA SER A 229 5.67 -14.08 -5.57
C SER A 229 5.34 -12.66 -6.01
N GLN A 230 6.17 -12.08 -6.88
CA GLN A 230 5.94 -10.77 -7.46
C GLN A 230 4.94 -10.82 -8.62
N ALA A 231 5.08 -11.82 -9.49
CA ALA A 231 4.23 -11.99 -10.66
C ALA A 231 2.75 -12.18 -10.29
N GLU A 232 2.45 -12.84 -9.16
CA GLU A 232 1.07 -13.04 -8.73
C GLU A 232 0.37 -11.77 -8.24
N HIS A 233 1.11 -10.67 -8.02
CA HIS A 233 0.54 -9.41 -7.54
C HIS A 233 -0.37 -8.76 -8.59
N GLY A 234 0.02 -8.78 -9.87
CA GLY A 234 -0.75 -8.23 -10.98
C GLY A 234 -0.17 -8.59 -12.35
N PRO A 235 -0.98 -8.53 -13.42
CA PRO A 235 -0.54 -8.91 -14.77
C PRO A 235 0.49 -7.96 -15.37
N ASP A 236 0.62 -6.76 -14.80
CA ASP A 236 1.61 -5.74 -15.14
C ASP A 236 2.86 -5.78 -14.25
N SER A 237 2.95 -6.72 -13.30
CA SER A 237 4.15 -6.92 -12.47
C SER A 237 5.38 -7.23 -13.33
N GLN A 238 6.54 -6.75 -12.89
CA GLN A 238 7.82 -7.03 -13.53
C GLN A 238 8.69 -7.92 -12.65
N ALA A 239 9.19 -9.02 -13.22
CA ALA A 239 10.10 -9.94 -12.55
C ALA A 239 11.38 -10.11 -13.38
N ILE A 240 12.53 -9.88 -12.75
CA ILE A 240 13.84 -9.92 -13.40
C ILE A 240 14.78 -10.82 -12.61
N LEU A 241 15.47 -11.74 -13.29
CA LEU A 241 16.63 -12.45 -12.76
C LEU A 241 17.89 -11.94 -13.44
N VAL A 242 18.88 -11.52 -12.65
CA VAL A 242 20.23 -11.22 -13.13
C VAL A 242 21.19 -12.23 -12.50
N SER A 243 21.97 -12.93 -13.32
CA SER A 243 22.89 -13.96 -12.82
C SER A 243 24.16 -14.03 -13.66
N ASN A 244 25.28 -14.41 -13.03
CA ASN A 244 26.52 -14.76 -13.73
C ASN A 244 26.54 -16.23 -14.22
N SER A 245 25.47 -16.99 -13.97
CA SER A 245 25.40 -18.43 -14.26
C SER A 245 24.28 -18.74 -15.24
N ALA A 246 24.65 -19.12 -16.46
CA ALA A 246 23.70 -19.58 -17.47
C ALA A 246 22.95 -20.84 -17.01
N THR A 247 23.63 -21.74 -16.28
CA THR A 247 23.02 -22.95 -15.73
C THR A 247 21.91 -22.60 -14.74
N LEU A 248 22.17 -21.68 -13.80
CA LEU A 248 21.17 -21.25 -12.82
C LEU A 248 19.94 -20.64 -13.52
N ILE A 249 20.15 -19.82 -14.55
CA ILE A 249 19.05 -19.20 -15.29
C ILE A 249 18.13 -20.26 -15.90
N GLU A 250 18.69 -21.28 -16.55
CA GLU A 250 17.88 -22.33 -17.17
C GLU A 250 17.17 -23.21 -16.12
N GLU A 251 17.83 -23.49 -14.99
CA GLU A 251 17.22 -24.21 -13.87
C GLU A 251 16.07 -23.41 -13.24
N ALA A 252 16.25 -22.10 -13.04
CA ALA A 252 15.24 -21.20 -12.50
C ALA A 252 14.03 -21.07 -13.45
N LYS A 253 14.25 -20.95 -14.77
CA LYS A 253 13.15 -20.98 -15.76
C LYS A 253 12.34 -22.27 -15.66
N ALA A 254 13.02 -23.42 -15.57
CA ALA A 254 12.34 -24.69 -15.44
C ALA A 254 11.55 -24.80 -14.12
N ALA A 255 12.08 -24.25 -13.02
CA ALA A 255 11.39 -24.18 -11.73
C ALA A 255 10.16 -23.25 -11.78
N VAL A 256 10.27 -22.09 -12.43
CA VAL A 256 9.15 -21.17 -12.68
C VAL A 256 8.01 -21.88 -13.38
N GLU A 257 8.26 -22.60 -14.48
CA GLU A 257 7.20 -23.31 -15.21
C GLU A 257 6.51 -24.38 -14.34
N ARG A 258 7.28 -25.13 -13.54
CA ARG A 258 6.73 -26.14 -12.61
C ARG A 258 5.86 -25.51 -11.53
N GLN A 259 6.36 -24.46 -10.88
CA GLN A 259 5.65 -23.81 -9.77
C GLN A 259 4.41 -23.07 -10.29
N LEU A 260 4.53 -22.35 -11.40
CA LEU A 260 3.43 -21.64 -12.06
C LEU A 260 2.26 -22.56 -12.40
N ALA A 261 2.53 -23.81 -12.81
CA ALA A 261 1.49 -24.80 -13.11
C ALA A 261 0.63 -25.19 -11.88
N THR A 262 1.11 -24.95 -10.66
CA THR A 262 0.43 -25.28 -9.40
C THR A 262 -0.14 -24.08 -8.65
N LEU A 263 0.20 -22.85 -9.07
CA LEU A 263 -0.27 -21.63 -8.41
C LEU A 263 -1.77 -21.42 -8.60
N SER A 264 -2.47 -21.13 -7.51
CA SER A 264 -3.89 -20.78 -7.54
C SER A 264 -4.17 -19.50 -8.34
N ARG A 265 -3.17 -18.61 -8.44
CA ARG A 265 -3.22 -17.34 -9.18
C ARG A 265 -2.44 -17.37 -10.51
N ALA A 266 -2.22 -18.57 -11.08
CA ALA A 266 -1.43 -18.74 -12.30
C ALA A 266 -1.90 -17.87 -13.48
N GLU A 267 -3.21 -17.66 -13.64
CA GLU A 267 -3.77 -16.82 -14.70
C GLU A 267 -3.39 -15.33 -14.57
N ILE A 268 -3.09 -14.86 -13.35
CA ILE A 268 -2.61 -13.49 -13.11
C ILE A 268 -1.08 -13.44 -13.30
N ALA A 269 -0.37 -14.45 -12.78
CA ALA A 269 1.09 -14.48 -12.83
C ALA A 269 1.66 -14.76 -14.23
N ARG A 270 0.94 -15.52 -15.07
CA ARG A 270 1.43 -15.92 -16.40
C ARG A 270 1.69 -14.71 -17.32
N PRO A 271 0.78 -13.73 -17.49
CA PRO A 271 1.07 -12.51 -18.26
C PRO A 271 2.27 -11.70 -17.75
N ALA A 272 2.46 -11.62 -16.43
CA ALA A 272 3.63 -10.95 -15.85
C ALA A 272 4.92 -11.72 -16.19
N MET A 273 4.90 -13.05 -16.09
CA MET A 273 6.05 -13.90 -16.43
C MET A 273 6.39 -13.93 -17.92
N GLU A 274 5.43 -13.74 -18.82
CA GLU A 274 5.70 -13.54 -20.26
C GLU A 274 6.56 -12.30 -20.51
N ASN A 275 6.46 -11.30 -19.63
CA ASN A 275 7.26 -10.08 -19.67
C ASN A 275 8.51 -10.13 -18.78
N ALA A 276 8.74 -11.25 -18.07
CA ALA A 276 9.94 -11.42 -17.25
C ALA A 276 11.21 -11.38 -18.09
N ARG A 277 12.33 -11.02 -17.45
CA ARG A 277 13.65 -10.96 -18.08
C ARG A 277 14.65 -11.78 -17.28
N TYR A 278 15.42 -12.59 -18.01
CA TYR A 278 16.53 -13.36 -17.47
C TYR A 278 17.80 -12.84 -18.13
N ILE A 279 18.67 -12.21 -17.35
CA ILE A 279 19.84 -11.48 -17.82
C ILE A 279 21.08 -12.23 -17.36
N LEU A 280 21.86 -12.72 -18.31
CA LEU A 280 23.18 -13.29 -18.05
C LEU A 280 24.21 -12.15 -18.01
N ALA A 281 24.92 -12.05 -16.90
CA ALA A 281 26.07 -11.18 -16.71
C ALA A 281 27.36 -12.01 -16.79
N ASP A 282 28.48 -11.39 -17.13
CA ASP A 282 29.80 -12.00 -17.17
C ASP A 282 30.40 -12.19 -15.76
N SER A 283 29.95 -11.39 -14.79
CA SER A 283 30.36 -11.46 -13.38
C SER A 283 29.29 -10.90 -12.45
N ILE A 284 29.47 -11.09 -11.14
CA ILE A 284 28.59 -10.52 -10.12
C ILE A 284 28.69 -8.99 -10.09
N GLU A 285 29.87 -8.43 -10.33
CA GLU A 285 30.04 -6.97 -10.45
C GLU A 285 29.20 -6.41 -11.60
N GLN A 286 29.22 -7.06 -12.77
CA GLN A 286 28.36 -6.63 -13.88
C GLN A 286 26.87 -6.85 -13.57
N ALA A 287 26.52 -7.90 -12.82
CA ALA A 287 25.14 -8.09 -12.36
C ALA A 287 24.67 -6.95 -11.45
N ILE A 288 25.54 -6.45 -10.56
CA ILE A 288 25.28 -5.27 -9.72
C ILE A 288 25.15 -4.01 -10.59
N GLU A 289 26.00 -3.82 -11.61
CA GLU A 289 25.88 -2.71 -12.55
C GLU A 289 24.54 -2.73 -13.30
N ALA A 290 24.09 -3.91 -13.74
CA ALA A 290 22.80 -4.08 -14.38
C ALA A 290 21.63 -3.75 -13.43
N SER A 291 21.74 -4.15 -12.15
CA SER A 291 20.76 -3.76 -11.12
C SER A 291 20.73 -2.25 -10.90
N ASN A 292 21.89 -1.60 -10.76
CA ASN A 292 21.99 -0.14 -10.59
C ASN A 292 21.49 0.65 -11.80
N ALA A 293 21.61 0.08 -13.00
CA ALA A 293 21.07 0.69 -14.22
C ALA A 293 19.54 0.60 -14.28
N TYR A 294 18.95 -0.33 -13.53
CA TYR A 294 17.51 -0.49 -13.42
C TYR A 294 16.92 0.54 -12.43
N ALA A 295 17.47 0.63 -11.20
CA ALA A 295 17.21 1.66 -10.19
C ALA A 295 18.16 1.48 -8.98
#